data_AF-A0A6N2HVY2-F1
#
_entry.id   AF-A0A6N2HVY2-F1
#
_cell.length_a   1.000
_cell.length_b   1.000
_cell.length_c   1.000
_cell.angle_alpha   90.00
_cell.angle_beta   90.00
_cell.angle_gamma   90.00
#
_symmetry.space_group_name_H-M   'P 1'
#
loop_
_entity.id
_entity.type
_entity.pdbx_description
1 polymer ?
#
loop_
_entity_poly.entity_id
_entity_poly.type
_entity_poly.pdbx_seq_one_letter_code
_entity_poly.pdbx_strand_id
1 'polypeptide(L)'
;MLTLNAITGGIRDGRHQYYPTPNIEARSVDSEVAAEETAVRMFRAYGSISYLRLLDAAGVEVREYRRGHFFQSTSPLRDVAHRVVDEDLAARTTKQ
;
A
#
# COMPACT_ATOMS: atom_id res chain seq x y z
N MET A 1 6.42 -17.19 -1.02
CA MET A 1 6.75 -15.87 -0.45
C MET A 1 6.43 -14.83 -1.50
N LEU A 2 5.60 -13.85 -1.16
CA LEU A 2 5.19 -12.78 -2.06
C LEU A 2 5.92 -11.49 -1.65
N THR A 3 6.11 -10.57 -2.60
CA THR A 3 6.82 -9.31 -2.36
C THR A 3 6.05 -8.14 -2.94
N LEU A 4 5.74 -7.16 -2.08
CA LEU A 4 5.14 -5.88 -2.47
C LEU A 4 6.21 -4.86 -2.82
N ASN A 5 6.16 -4.37 -4.05
CA ASN A 5 7.05 -3.34 -4.56
C ASN A 5 6.29 -2.04 -4.77
N ALA A 6 6.75 -0.96 -4.14
CA ALA A 6 6.17 0.36 -4.25
C ALA A 6 6.60 1.03 -5.55
N ILE A 7 5.61 1.46 -6.34
CA ILE A 7 5.83 2.30 -7.51
C ILE A 7 5.25 3.69 -7.25
N THR A 8 6.08 4.68 -7.49
CA THR A 8 5.74 6.09 -7.31
C THR A 8 5.74 6.78 -8.66
N GLY A 9 4.76 7.64 -8.90
CA GLY A 9 4.64 8.38 -10.16
C GLY A 9 5.49 9.64 -10.23
N GLY A 10 6.31 9.93 -9.20
CA GLY A 10 6.72 11.30 -8.90
C GLY A 10 5.52 12.17 -8.51
N ILE A 11 5.71 13.12 -7.60
CA ILE A 11 4.65 14.09 -7.29
C ILE A 11 4.58 15.06 -8.48
N ARG A 12 3.46 15.06 -9.21
CA ARG A 12 3.18 16.06 -10.27
C ARG A 12 2.30 17.17 -9.69
N ASP A 13 2.88 18.09 -8.91
CA ASP A 13 2.14 19.23 -8.33
C ASP A 13 2.15 20.50 -9.22
N GLY A 14 2.70 20.42 -10.44
CA GLY A 14 2.83 21.55 -11.36
C GLY A 14 3.87 22.61 -10.97
N ARG A 15 4.44 22.54 -9.76
CA ARG A 15 5.49 23.45 -9.25
C ARG A 15 6.84 22.76 -9.08
N HIS A 16 6.86 21.44 -8.89
CA HIS A 16 8.05 20.63 -8.68
C HIS A 16 7.90 19.31 -9.46
N GLN A 17 8.52 19.24 -10.63
CA GLN A 17 8.41 18.04 -11.50
C GLN A 17 9.24 16.84 -10.99
N TYR A 18 10.14 17.05 -10.04
CA TYR A 18 11.05 16.01 -9.54
C TYR A 18 11.28 16.16 -8.04
N TYR A 19 10.41 15.57 -7.23
CA TYR A 19 10.85 15.09 -5.93
C TYR A 19 11.55 13.75 -6.16
N PRO A 20 12.78 13.53 -5.65
CA PRO A 20 13.34 12.20 -5.60
C PRO A 20 12.34 11.33 -4.85
N THR A 21 11.91 10.25 -5.50
CA THR A 21 11.02 9.31 -4.86
C THR A 21 11.75 8.78 -3.61
N PRO A 22 11.10 8.73 -2.43
CA PRO A 22 11.66 8.00 -1.30
C PRO A 22 11.97 6.58 -1.73
N ASN A 23 13.18 6.08 -1.46
CA ASN A 23 13.46 4.66 -1.68
C ASN A 23 12.64 3.86 -0.67
N ILE A 24 11.46 3.40 -1.09
CA ILE A 24 10.54 2.63 -0.25
C ILE A 24 10.90 1.17 -0.44
N GLU A 25 11.43 0.56 0.62
CA GLU A 25 11.81 -0.85 0.61
C GLU A 25 10.62 -1.74 0.28
N ALA A 26 10.89 -2.78 -0.52
CA ALA A 26 9.92 -3.81 -0.81
C ALA A 26 9.57 -4.60 0.47
N ARG A 27 8.32 -5.05 0.58
CA ARG A 27 7.80 -5.74 1.76
C ARG A 27 7.45 -7.17 1.42
N SER A 28 8.10 -8.12 2.08
CA SER A 28 7.75 -9.53 1.97
C SER A 28 6.50 -9.84 2.78
N VAL A 29 5.62 -10.67 2.21
CA VAL A 29 4.35 -11.09 2.80
C VAL A 29 4.09 -12.56 2.51
N ASP A 30 3.42 -13.22 3.45
CA ASP A 30 3.23 -14.68 3.40
C ASP A 30 1.97 -15.11 2.63
N SER A 31 1.02 -14.19 2.42
CA SER A 31 -0.24 -14.46 1.72
C SER A 31 -0.78 -13.22 1.01
N GLU A 32 -1.75 -13.41 0.10
CA GLU A 32 -2.45 -12.29 -0.55
C GLU A 32 -3.23 -11.42 0.44
N VAL A 33 -3.81 -12.02 1.50
CA VAL A 33 -4.52 -11.25 2.54
C VAL A 33 -3.55 -10.34 3.29
N ALA A 34 -2.38 -10.87 3.67
CA ALA A 34 -1.32 -10.07 4.28
C ALA A 34 -0.77 -9.01 3.31
N ALA A 35 -0.78 -9.29 2.00
CA ALA A 35 -0.43 -8.32 0.97
C ALA A 35 -1.41 -7.15 0.92
N GLU A 36 -2.72 -7.41 0.96
CA GLU A 36 -3.75 -6.36 0.96
C GLU A 36 -3.64 -5.44 2.19
N GLU A 37 -3.45 -6.02 3.38
CA GLU A 37 -3.26 -5.25 4.61
C GLU A 37 -1.97 -4.43 4.59
N THR A 38 -0.87 -5.05 4.17
CA THR A 38 0.42 -4.37 4.05
C THR A 38 0.33 -3.25 3.02
N ALA A 39 -0.38 -3.47 1.91
CA ALA A 39 -0.62 -2.45 0.91
C ALA A 39 -1.36 -1.25 1.51
N VAL A 40 -2.49 -1.46 2.20
CA VAL A 40 -3.23 -0.39 2.92
C VAL A 40 -2.29 0.41 3.81
N ARG A 41 -1.49 -0.28 4.65
CA ARG A 41 -0.58 0.37 5.59
C ARG A 41 0.48 1.21 4.86
N MET A 42 1.05 0.70 3.76
CA MET A 42 2.01 1.43 2.93
C MET A 42 1.37 2.66 2.27
N PHE A 43 0.17 2.57 1.70
CA PHE A 43 -0.48 3.73 1.09
C PHE A 43 -0.85 4.82 2.09
N ARG A 44 -1.18 4.44 3.33
CA ARG A 44 -1.43 5.40 4.42
C ARG A 44 -0.13 6.04 4.92
N ALA A 45 0.95 5.28 5.01
CA ALA A 45 2.25 5.77 5.45
C ALA A 45 2.95 6.66 4.41
N TYR A 46 2.78 6.35 3.12
CA TYR A 46 3.54 6.97 2.04
C TYR A 46 2.63 7.62 1.01
N GLY A 47 2.48 8.94 1.13
CA GLY A 47 1.72 9.77 0.20
C GLY A 47 2.24 9.77 -1.25
N SER A 48 3.47 9.32 -1.49
CA SER A 48 4.10 9.27 -2.82
C SER A 48 3.81 7.98 -3.61
N ILE A 49 3.28 6.93 -2.98
CA ILE A 49 2.98 5.67 -3.66
C ILE A 49 1.76 5.85 -4.57
N SER A 50 1.95 5.55 -5.86
CA SER A 50 0.89 5.55 -6.85
C SER A 50 0.19 4.18 -6.92
N TYR A 51 0.98 3.11 -6.95
CA TYR A 51 0.50 1.73 -6.92
C TYR A 51 1.57 0.77 -6.34
N LEU A 52 1.14 -0.42 -5.95
CA LEU A 52 2.00 -1.50 -5.45
C LEU A 52 1.84 -2.72 -6.36
N ARG A 53 2.95 -3.35 -6.72
CA ARG A 53 2.97 -4.64 -7.42
C ARG A 53 3.25 -5.75 -6.46
N LEU A 54 2.41 -6.78 -6.47
CA LEU A 54 2.62 -8.03 -5.76
C LEU A 54 3.31 -9.01 -6.70
N LEU A 55 4.56 -9.35 -6.38
CA LEU A 55 5.34 -10.32 -7.13
C LEU A 55 5.43 -11.64 -6.37
N ASP A 56 5.43 -12.76 -7.10
CA ASP A 56 5.76 -14.06 -6.52
C ASP A 56 7.28 -14.27 -6.37
N ALA A 57 7.69 -15.46 -5.93
CA ALA A 57 9.09 -15.80 -5.74
C ALA A 57 9.89 -15.87 -7.05
N ALA A 58 9.23 -16.03 -8.20
CA ALA A 58 9.84 -15.99 -9.51
C ALA A 58 9.92 -14.57 -10.10
N GLY A 59 9.39 -13.57 -9.37
CA GLY A 59 9.31 -12.18 -9.82
C GLY A 59 8.15 -11.91 -10.76
N VAL A 60 7.20 -12.84 -10.89
CA VAL A 60 6.01 -12.68 -11.73
C VAL A 60 4.97 -11.84 -10.99
N GLU A 61 4.37 -10.88 -11.69
CA GLU A 61 3.31 -10.06 -11.13
C GLU A 61 2.03 -10.88 -10.96
N VAL A 62 1.63 -11.05 -9.70
CA VAL A 62 0.39 -11.73 -9.30
C VAL A 62 -0.76 -10.74 -9.31
N ARG A 63 -0.51 -9.50 -8.83
CA ARG A 63 -1.56 -8.50 -8.64
C ARG A 63 -1.01 -7.08 -8.56
N GLU A 64 -1.84 -6.12 -8.92
CA GLU A 64 -1.59 -4.68 -8.76
C GLU A 64 -2.62 -4.05 -7.80
N TYR A 65 -2.13 -3.31 -6.81
CA TYR A 65 -2.95 -2.51 -5.92
C TYR A 65 -2.77 -1.03 -6.24
N ARG A 66 -3.84 -0.32 -6.58
CA ARG A 66 -3.80 1.12 -6.88
C ARG A 66 -4.33 1.92 -5.70
N ARG A 67 -3.77 3.11 -5.48
CA ARG A 67 -4.29 4.02 -4.44
C ARG A 67 -5.76 4.41 -4.65
N GLY A 68 -6.21 4.51 -5.91
CA GLY A 68 -7.61 4.79 -6.22
C GLY A 68 -8.57 3.71 -5.71
N HIS A 69 -8.11 2.46 -5.57
CA HIS A 69 -8.96 1.35 -5.17
C HIS A 69 -9.49 1.51 -3.73
N PHE A 70 -8.79 2.19 -2.81
CA PHE A 70 -9.29 2.44 -1.44
C PHE A 70 -10.59 3.25 -1.40
N PHE A 71 -10.80 4.11 -2.40
CA PHE A 71 -11.94 5.03 -2.42
C PHE A 71 -13.13 4.45 -3.19
N GLN A 72 -12.93 3.32 -3.90
CA GLN A 72 -13.98 2.67 -4.67
C GLN A 72 -14.80 1.76 -3.75
N SER A 73 -16.12 1.98 -3.72
CA SER A 73 -17.07 1.18 -2.92
C SER A 73 -17.06 -0.30 -3.26
N THR A 74 -16.69 -0.66 -4.48
CA THR A 74 -16.65 -2.04 -4.98
C THR A 74 -15.29 -2.72 -4.78
N SER A 75 -14.28 -2.00 -4.28
CA SER A 75 -12.96 -2.60 -4.09
C SER A 75 -12.90 -3.40 -2.80
N PRO A 76 -12.43 -4.66 -2.83
CA PRO A 76 -12.20 -5.42 -1.59
C PRO A 76 -11.18 -4.74 -0.67
N LEU A 77 -10.30 -3.88 -1.21
CA LEU A 77 -9.34 -3.11 -0.39
C LEU A 77 -10.00 -2.06 0.50
N ARG A 78 -11.25 -1.67 0.22
CA ARG A 78 -11.98 -0.73 1.07
C ARG A 78 -12.24 -1.35 2.45
N ASP A 79 -12.74 -2.58 2.48
CA ASP A 79 -13.05 -3.27 3.74
C ASP A 79 -11.79 -3.54 4.55
N VAL A 80 -10.69 -3.92 3.88
CA VAL A 80 -9.38 -4.06 4.50
C VAL A 80 -8.89 -2.72 5.06
N ALA A 81 -9.12 -1.61 4.36
CA ALA A 81 -8.75 -0.28 4.86
C ALA A 81 -9.52 0.10 6.12
N HIS A 82 -10.82 -0.17 6.18
CA HIS A 82 -11.62 0.03 7.38
C HIS A 82 -11.08 -0.79 8.56
N ARG A 83 -10.86 -2.10 8.36
CA ARG A 83 -10.32 -2.99 9.39
C ARG A 83 -8.96 -2.51 9.93
N VAL A 84 -8.02 -2.16 9.06
CA VAL A 84 -6.70 -1.66 9.46
C VAL A 84 -6.80 -0.34 10.24
N VAL A 85 -7.73 0.55 9.88
CA VAL A 85 -7.97 1.79 10.63
C VAL A 85 -8.50 1.48 12.03
N ASP A 86 -9.46 0.57 12.14
CA ASP A 86 -10.06 0.19 13.43
C ASP A 86 -9.02 -0.46 14.36
N GLU A 87 -8.17 -1.34 13.82
CA GLU A 87 -7.04 -1.93 14.55
C GLU A 87 -6.05 -0.86 15.06
N ASP A 88 -5.67 0.08 14.20
CA ASP A 88 -4.73 1.15 14.56
C ASP A 88 -5.32 2.08 15.63
N LEU A 89 -6.64 2.32 15.60
CA LEU A 89 -7.34 3.10 16.62
C LEU A 89 -7.41 2.33 17.95
N ALA A 90 -7.82 1.06 17.92
CA ALA A 90 -7.90 0.22 19.11
C ALA A 90 -6.54 0.10 19.82
N ALA A 91 -5.46 -0.06 19.06
CA ALA A 91 -4.09 -0.15 19.57
C ALA A 91 -3.58 1.16 20.21
N ARG A 92 -4.15 2.32 19.86
CA ARG A 92 -3.83 3.60 20.50
C ARG A 92 -4.52 3.74 21.85
N THR A 93 -5.74 3.22 21.98
CA THR A 93 -6.52 3.27 23.22
C THR A 93 -5.93 2.39 24.32
N THR A 94 -5.24 1.29 23.97
CA THR A 94 -4.60 0.38 24.94
C THR A 94 -3.24 0.86 25.45
N LYS A 95 -2.67 1.91 24.86
CA LYS A 95 -1.36 2.47 25.23
C LYS A 95 -1.45 3.72 26.12
N GLN A 96 -2.67 4.15 26.50
CA GLN A 96 -2.92 5.19 27.50
C GLN A 96 -3.23 4.54 28.84
#